data_AF-A0A6I7PJ14-F1
#
_entry.id   AF-A0A6I7PJ14-F1
#
_cell.length_a   1.000
_cell.length_b   1.000
_cell.length_c   1.000
_cell.angle_alpha   90.00
_cell.angle_beta   90.00
_cell.angle_gamma   90.00
#
_symmetry.space_group_name_H-M   'P 1'
#
loop_
_entity.id
_entity.type
_entity.pdbx_description
1 polymer ?
#
loop_
_entity_poly.entity_id
_entity_poly.type
_entity_poly.pdbx_seq_one_letter_code
_entity_poly.pdbx_strand_id
1 'polypeptide(L)'
;MLGALLVVGPLLGAAQSALIVSGDGGPAATALVSRSVVIGVVLTLVIFGVAGAYGAVTGRVCGVRSGMIATGFVLLGPAWVSGTMVDLLRWADAPGALLRLAFEGVLVGTLGGACALLIARTGKHDEHDHSDGAMSAQGVLGLSVAIAAGAAGAWLVARESLKGQTVAAGIVAGVAAGLLGRVIAHRTPALTFVIGAGVMAVVAPLMAAVVHGDGALRDVYEQTFVAIGLLTPMEWIAGAFVGAPLGMTWAASMVDRK
;
A
#
# COMPACT_ATOMS: atom_id res chain seq x y z
N MET A 1 -6.48 17.73 -4.16
CA MET A 1 -5.26 16.91 -4.07
C MET A 1 -4.19 17.55 -3.19
N LEU A 2 -3.83 18.82 -3.37
CA LEU A 2 -2.83 19.49 -2.51
C LEU A 2 -3.17 19.43 -1.01
N GLY A 3 -4.45 19.61 -0.63
CA GLY A 3 -4.87 19.46 0.77
C GLY A 3 -4.64 18.07 1.36
N ALA A 4 -4.77 17.00 0.57
CA ALA A 4 -4.46 15.63 1.00
C ALA A 4 -2.98 15.48 1.31
N LEU A 5 -2.12 15.97 0.42
CA LEU A 5 -0.67 15.80 0.50
C LEU A 5 -0.02 16.74 1.53
N LEU A 6 -0.47 18.00 1.61
CA LEU A 6 0.19 19.04 2.39
C LEU A 6 -0.42 19.26 3.78
N VAL A 7 -1.64 18.78 4.02
CA VAL A 7 -2.35 19.02 5.28
C VAL A 7 -2.80 17.71 5.91
N VAL A 8 -3.72 16.98 5.27
CA VAL A 8 -4.36 15.81 5.90
C VAL A 8 -3.36 14.68 6.13
N GLY A 9 -2.57 14.31 5.13
CA GLY A 9 -1.54 13.27 5.27
C GLY A 9 -0.53 13.57 6.36
N PRO A 10 0.15 14.73 6.36
CA PRO A 10 1.09 15.12 7.41
C PRO A 10 0.46 15.16 8.81
N LEU A 11 -0.78 15.65 8.95
CA LEU A 11 -1.48 15.63 10.24
C LEU A 11 -1.72 14.22 10.75
N LEU A 12 -2.14 13.30 9.88
CA LEU A 12 -2.31 11.88 10.25
C LEU A 12 -0.98 11.20 10.54
N GLY A 13 0.09 11.54 9.81
CA GLY A 13 1.45 11.05 10.08
C GLY A 13 1.97 11.53 11.44
N ALA A 14 1.71 12.80 11.80
CA ALA A 14 2.05 13.35 13.10
C ALA A 14 1.23 12.73 14.23
N ALA A 15 -0.07 12.48 14.01
CA ALA A 15 -0.90 11.76 14.97
C ALA A 15 -0.40 10.32 15.17
N GLN A 16 0.02 9.66 14.09
CA GLN A 16 0.62 8.33 14.15
C GLN A 16 1.90 8.32 14.96
N SER A 17 2.85 9.22 14.69
CA SER A 17 4.12 9.24 15.41
C SER A 17 3.99 9.59 16.89
N ALA A 18 2.96 10.36 17.26
CA ALA A 18 2.68 10.71 18.64
C ALA A 18 2.04 9.56 19.45
N LEU A 19 1.26 8.70 18.79
CA LEU A 19 0.41 7.70 19.46
C LEU A 19 0.88 6.25 19.27
N ILE A 20 1.49 5.93 18.12
CA ILE A 20 2.07 4.63 17.81
C ILE A 20 3.56 4.72 18.09
N VAL A 21 3.93 4.26 19.28
CA VAL A 21 5.28 4.37 19.81
C VAL A 21 5.88 2.98 19.96
N SER A 22 7.15 2.82 19.60
CA SER A 22 7.93 1.60 19.85
C SER A 22 8.19 1.40 21.36
N GLY A 23 8.64 0.21 21.76
CA GLY A 23 8.83 -0.08 23.18
C GLY A 23 9.92 0.75 23.87
N ASP A 24 10.83 1.35 23.10
CA ASP A 24 11.86 2.29 23.57
C ASP A 24 11.39 3.75 23.61
N GLY A 25 10.14 4.04 23.22
CA GLY A 25 9.62 5.41 23.19
C GLY A 25 9.81 6.13 21.84
N GLY A 26 10.43 5.48 20.85
CA GLY A 26 10.64 6.04 19.51
C GLY A 26 9.38 6.03 18.62
N PRO A 27 9.36 6.83 17.54
CA PRO A 27 8.25 6.86 16.58
C PRO A 27 8.27 5.69 15.58
N ALA A 28 9.30 4.83 15.63
CA ALA A 28 9.54 3.78 14.64
C ALA A 28 8.75 2.50 14.94
N ALA A 29 7.43 2.60 14.84
CA ALA A 29 6.50 1.50 15.08
C ALA A 29 5.45 1.39 13.95
N THR A 30 4.77 0.25 13.91
CA THR A 30 3.59 0.03 13.06
C THR A 30 2.38 -0.34 13.90
N ALA A 31 1.20 -0.53 13.29
CA ALA A 31 -0.05 -0.71 14.04
C ALA A 31 0.02 -1.90 15.01
N LEU A 32 0.52 -3.05 14.55
CA LEU A 32 0.62 -4.27 15.36
C LEU A 32 2.01 -4.47 15.96
N VAL A 33 3.01 -3.71 15.51
CA VAL A 33 4.38 -3.70 16.05
C VAL A 33 4.59 -2.39 16.81
N SER A 34 3.84 -2.21 17.89
CA SER A 34 3.92 -1.05 18.79
C SER A 34 3.75 -1.47 20.25
N ARG A 35 4.01 -0.54 21.18
CA ARG A 35 3.80 -0.77 22.62
C ARG A 35 2.33 -1.05 22.98
N SER A 36 1.38 -0.47 22.25
CA SER A 36 -0.06 -0.63 22.49
C SER A 36 -0.77 -1.00 21.19
N VAL A 37 -0.96 -2.30 20.98
CA VAL A 37 -1.66 -2.86 19.82
C VAL A 37 -3.06 -2.25 19.66
N VAL A 38 -3.78 -2.03 20.77
CA VAL A 38 -5.13 -1.46 20.74
C VAL A 38 -5.12 -0.05 20.16
N ILE A 39 -4.18 0.80 20.60
CA ILE A 39 -4.05 2.17 20.09
C ILE A 39 -3.66 2.13 18.60
N GLY A 40 -2.73 1.26 18.22
CA GLY A 40 -2.31 1.10 16.83
C GLY A 40 -3.46 0.71 15.90
N VAL A 41 -4.29 -0.26 16.29
CA VAL A 41 -5.47 -0.69 15.53
C VAL A 41 -6.51 0.44 15.43
N VAL A 42 -6.85 1.08 16.55
CA VAL A 42 -7.84 2.17 16.56
C VAL A 42 -7.38 3.32 15.67
N LEU A 43 -6.11 3.72 15.76
CA LEU A 43 -5.59 4.81 14.94
C LEU A 43 -5.52 4.44 13.47
N THR A 44 -5.18 3.19 13.14
CA THR A 44 -5.22 2.70 11.75
C THR A 44 -6.64 2.79 11.19
N LEU A 45 -7.66 2.41 11.96
CA LEU A 45 -9.06 2.56 11.56
C LEU A 45 -9.43 4.03 11.32
N VAL A 46 -9.00 4.95 12.19
CA VAL A 46 -9.22 6.39 12.02
C VAL A 46 -8.53 6.91 10.76
N ILE A 47 -7.27 6.55 10.54
CA ILE A 47 -6.47 6.95 9.37
C ILE A 47 -7.17 6.52 8.08
N PHE A 48 -7.57 5.25 7.99
CA PHE A 48 -8.28 4.73 6.82
C PHE A 48 -9.68 5.32 6.69
N GLY A 49 -10.38 5.58 7.80
CA GLY A 49 -11.68 6.26 7.79
C GLY A 49 -11.59 7.67 7.20
N VAL A 50 -10.58 8.47 7.63
CA VAL A 50 -10.33 9.81 7.10
C VAL A 50 -9.88 9.75 5.64
N ALA A 51 -8.95 8.86 5.30
CA ALA A 51 -8.44 8.70 3.94
C ALA A 51 -9.57 8.28 2.97
N GLY A 52 -10.38 7.30 3.36
CA GLY A 52 -11.52 6.82 2.59
C GLY A 52 -12.61 7.89 2.43
N ALA A 53 -12.94 8.64 3.48
CA ALA A 53 -13.90 9.74 3.40
C ALA A 53 -13.40 10.86 2.47
N TYR A 54 -12.14 11.27 2.61
CA TYR A 54 -11.53 12.29 1.75
C TYR A 54 -11.48 11.83 0.29
N GLY A 55 -11.10 10.56 0.07
CA GLY A 55 -11.09 9.90 -1.22
C GLY A 55 -12.48 9.83 -1.86
N ALA A 56 -13.50 9.46 -1.10
CA ALA A 56 -14.89 9.37 -1.58
C ALA A 56 -15.45 10.73 -1.98
N VAL A 57 -15.22 11.77 -1.15
CA VAL A 57 -15.61 13.16 -1.48
C VAL A 57 -14.90 13.63 -2.75
N THR A 58 -13.58 13.41 -2.84
CA THR A 58 -12.81 13.78 -4.03
C THR A 58 -13.25 12.98 -5.26
N GLY A 59 -13.55 11.68 -5.10
CA GLY A 59 -14.03 10.79 -6.16
C GLY A 59 -15.39 11.21 -6.71
N ARG A 60 -16.28 11.67 -5.84
CA ARG A 60 -17.60 12.19 -6.21
C ARG A 60 -17.51 13.49 -7.02
N VAL A 61 -16.55 14.35 -6.70
CA VAL A 61 -16.39 15.66 -7.36
C VAL A 61 -15.56 15.55 -8.65
N CYS A 62 -14.44 14.83 -8.60
CA CYS A 62 -13.40 14.81 -9.64
C CYS A 62 -13.17 13.45 -10.30
N GLY A 63 -14.03 12.45 -10.06
CA GLY A 63 -13.94 11.10 -10.61
C GLY A 63 -13.11 10.14 -9.76
N VAL A 64 -13.36 8.83 -9.93
CA VAL A 64 -12.80 7.73 -9.12
C VAL A 64 -11.26 7.78 -9.06
N ARG A 65 -10.60 8.03 -10.20
CA ARG A 65 -9.14 8.15 -10.30
C ARG A 65 -8.57 9.20 -9.35
N SER A 66 -9.20 10.38 -9.33
CA SER A 66 -8.80 11.49 -8.47
C SER A 66 -9.00 11.15 -6.99
N GLY A 67 -10.07 10.42 -6.66
CA GLY A 67 -10.34 9.91 -5.32
C GLY A 67 -9.29 8.92 -4.83
N MET A 68 -8.85 7.99 -5.70
CA MET A 68 -7.79 7.03 -5.38
C MET A 68 -6.46 7.73 -5.09
N ILE A 69 -6.01 8.62 -5.98
CA ILE A 69 -4.76 9.37 -5.79
C ILE A 69 -4.82 10.21 -4.51
N ALA A 70 -5.94 10.88 -4.25
CA ALA A 70 -6.14 11.65 -3.03
C ALA A 70 -6.02 10.78 -1.76
N THR A 71 -6.64 9.59 -1.77
CA THR A 71 -6.54 8.61 -0.69
C THR A 71 -5.09 8.19 -0.48
N GLY A 72 -4.37 7.88 -1.57
CA GLY A 72 -2.96 7.54 -1.53
C GLY A 72 -2.10 8.63 -0.91
N PHE A 73 -2.31 9.89 -1.29
CA PHE A 73 -1.59 11.02 -0.68
C PHE A 73 -1.90 11.22 0.81
N VAL A 74 -3.14 10.96 1.25
CA VAL A 74 -3.46 10.95 2.68
C VAL A 74 -2.69 9.83 3.40
N LEU A 75 -2.67 8.62 2.83
CA LEU A 75 -1.99 7.46 3.43
C LEU A 75 -0.46 7.55 3.37
N LEU A 76 0.12 8.33 2.45
CA LEU A 76 1.57 8.53 2.37
C LEU A 76 2.14 9.18 3.64
N GLY A 77 1.40 10.05 4.33
CA GLY A 77 1.87 10.67 5.57
C GLY A 77 2.12 9.62 6.67
N PRO A 78 1.11 8.86 7.08
CA PRO A 78 1.25 7.68 7.94
C PRO A 78 2.34 6.71 7.45
N ALA A 79 2.33 6.38 6.15
CA ALA A 79 3.32 5.48 5.57
C ALA A 79 4.75 6.01 5.78
N TRP A 80 4.98 7.31 5.59
CA TRP A 80 6.29 7.96 5.71
C TRP A 80 6.85 7.95 7.13
N VAL A 81 5.98 8.02 8.15
CA VAL A 81 6.43 8.07 9.55
C VAL A 81 6.44 6.70 10.23
N SER A 82 5.84 5.67 9.62
CA SER A 82 5.97 4.28 10.10
C SER A 82 7.43 3.83 10.18
N GLY A 83 7.74 2.94 11.12
CA GLY A 83 9.09 2.36 11.29
C GLY A 83 9.65 1.72 10.02
N THR A 84 10.97 1.71 9.89
CA THR A 84 11.67 0.96 8.83
C THR A 84 11.78 -0.51 9.21
N MET A 85 12.03 -1.40 8.24
CA MET A 85 12.22 -2.83 8.53
C MET A 85 13.35 -3.08 9.55
N VAL A 86 14.42 -2.28 9.51
CA VAL A 86 15.52 -2.34 10.50
C VAL A 86 15.00 -2.04 11.90
N ASP A 87 14.23 -0.97 12.06
CA ASP A 87 13.70 -0.56 13.36
C ASP A 87 12.76 -1.63 13.94
N LEU A 88 11.90 -2.20 13.08
CA LEU A 88 10.91 -3.19 13.47
C LEU A 88 11.56 -4.51 13.90
N LEU A 89 12.57 -4.98 13.16
CA LEU A 89 13.31 -6.21 13.49
C LEU A 89 14.29 -6.04 14.66
N ARG A 90 14.77 -4.82 14.92
CA ARG A 90 15.63 -4.54 16.08
C ARG A 90 14.85 -4.62 17.38
N TRP A 91 13.58 -4.25 17.35
CA TRP A 91 12.75 -4.14 18.56
C TRP A 91 11.95 -5.41 18.86
N ALA A 92 11.39 -6.05 17.85
CA ALA A 92 10.62 -7.28 18.02
C ALA A 92 11.46 -8.49 17.57
N ASP A 93 11.36 -9.61 18.29
CA ASP A 93 11.97 -10.87 17.86
C ASP A 93 11.64 -11.14 16.39
N ALA A 94 12.68 -11.29 15.56
CA ALA A 94 12.58 -11.24 14.10
C ALA A 94 11.41 -12.06 13.50
N PRO A 95 11.18 -13.33 13.87
CA PRO A 95 10.08 -14.11 13.33
C PRO A 95 8.71 -13.58 13.77
N GLY A 96 8.62 -13.14 15.04
CA GLY A 96 7.39 -12.61 15.62
C GLY A 96 7.00 -11.26 15.00
N ALA A 97 7.98 -10.41 14.70
CA ALA A 97 7.77 -9.12 14.04
C ALA A 97 7.16 -9.31 12.64
N LEU A 98 7.74 -10.20 11.85
CA LEU A 98 7.30 -10.46 10.46
C LEU A 98 5.91 -11.09 10.42
N LEU A 99 5.59 -12.02 11.33
CA LEU A 99 4.22 -12.56 11.44
C LEU A 99 3.20 -11.48 11.84
N ARG A 100 3.54 -10.61 12.80
CA ARG A 100 2.67 -9.47 13.17
C ARG A 100 2.46 -8.52 11.98
N LEU A 101 3.50 -8.26 11.19
CA LEU A 101 3.38 -7.46 9.96
C LEU A 101 2.49 -8.14 8.92
N ALA A 102 2.49 -9.47 8.82
CA ALA A 102 1.58 -10.19 7.94
C ALA A 102 0.11 -10.02 8.37
N PHE A 103 -0.18 -10.11 9.68
CA PHE A 103 -1.52 -9.80 10.21
C PHE A 103 -1.90 -8.33 10.01
N GLU A 104 -0.94 -7.42 10.14
CA GLU A 104 -1.14 -6.01 9.83
C GLU A 104 -1.45 -5.83 8.35
N GLY A 105 -0.80 -6.60 7.47
CA GLY A 105 -1.13 -6.74 6.05
C GLY A 105 -2.59 -7.07 5.81
N VAL A 106 -3.18 -7.99 6.58
CA VAL A 106 -4.60 -8.35 6.47
C VAL A 106 -5.48 -7.16 6.85
N LEU A 107 -5.17 -6.49 7.97
CA LEU A 107 -5.92 -5.33 8.43
C LEU A 107 -5.85 -4.17 7.42
N VAL A 108 -4.65 -3.75 7.06
CA VAL A 108 -4.38 -2.63 6.15
C VAL A 108 -4.90 -2.95 4.74
N GLY A 109 -4.72 -4.18 4.27
CA GLY A 109 -5.23 -4.64 2.98
C GLY A 109 -6.76 -4.63 2.92
N THR A 110 -7.43 -5.09 3.98
CA THR A 110 -8.90 -5.06 4.08
C THR A 110 -9.43 -3.63 4.10
N LEU A 111 -8.81 -2.75 4.89
CA LEU A 111 -9.20 -1.34 4.96
C LEU A 111 -8.92 -0.59 3.65
N GLY A 112 -7.80 -0.90 2.99
CA GLY A 112 -7.47 -0.38 1.66
C GLY A 112 -8.50 -0.81 0.61
N GLY A 113 -8.85 -2.10 0.58
CA GLY A 113 -9.92 -2.61 -0.29
C GLY A 113 -11.27 -1.95 -0.01
N ALA A 114 -11.62 -1.76 1.27
CA ALA A 114 -12.86 -1.07 1.67
C ALA A 114 -12.88 0.40 1.22
N CYS A 115 -11.75 1.12 1.33
CA CYS A 115 -11.63 2.49 0.83
C CYS A 115 -11.78 2.55 -0.68
N ALA A 116 -11.12 1.66 -1.42
CA ALA A 116 -11.24 1.60 -2.88
C ALA A 116 -12.67 1.29 -3.32
N LEU A 117 -13.36 0.36 -2.63
CA LEU A 117 -14.77 0.06 -2.87
C LEU A 117 -15.68 1.26 -2.57
N LEU A 118 -15.43 1.97 -1.48
CA LEU A 118 -16.19 3.18 -1.11
C LEU A 118 -16.02 4.27 -2.19
N ILE A 119 -14.80 4.52 -2.65
CA ILE A 119 -14.51 5.50 -3.71
C ILE A 119 -15.19 5.09 -5.01
N ALA A 120 -15.12 3.82 -5.40
CA ALA A 120 -15.77 3.31 -6.60
C ALA A 120 -17.30 3.46 -6.56
N ARG A 121 -17.92 3.23 -5.39
CA ARG A 121 -19.38 3.36 -5.22
C ARG A 121 -19.87 4.81 -5.19
N THR A 122 -19.05 5.72 -4.67
CA THR A 122 -19.42 7.14 -4.49
C THR A 122 -18.99 8.03 -5.64
N GLY A 123 -18.00 7.58 -6.42
CA GLY A 123 -17.42 8.32 -7.52
C GLY A 123 -18.35 8.42 -8.72
N LYS A 124 -18.24 9.53 -9.46
CA LYS A 124 -18.82 9.62 -10.79
C LYS A 124 -18.11 8.62 -11.69
N HIS A 125 -18.86 7.70 -12.29
CA HIS A 125 -18.33 6.82 -13.33
C HIS A 125 -18.13 7.66 -14.59
N ASP A 126 -16.93 7.62 -15.13
CA ASP A 126 -16.72 8.10 -16.49
C ASP A 126 -17.43 7.12 -17.43
N GLU A 127 -18.15 7.62 -18.44
CA GLU A 127 -19.03 6.85 -19.34
C GLU A 127 -18.32 5.72 -20.13
N HIS A 128 -17.02 5.53 -19.96
CA HIS A 128 -16.19 4.55 -20.69
C HIS A 128 -15.74 3.35 -19.85
N ASP A 129 -16.15 3.24 -18.58
CA ASP A 129 -15.65 2.18 -17.69
C ASP A 129 -16.63 1.00 -17.58
N HIS A 130 -16.74 0.21 -18.67
CA HIS A 130 -17.36 -1.11 -18.62
C HIS A 130 -16.38 -2.13 -18.01
N SER A 131 -16.30 -2.14 -16.67
CA SER A 131 -15.46 -3.11 -15.95
C SER A 131 -16.24 -4.40 -15.63
N ASP A 132 -15.65 -5.54 -15.97
CA ASP A 132 -16.13 -6.84 -15.53
C ASP A 132 -15.72 -7.03 -14.06
N GLY A 133 -16.59 -7.64 -13.25
CA GLY A 133 -16.36 -7.80 -11.81
C GLY A 133 -15.03 -8.50 -11.48
N ALA A 134 -14.47 -8.27 -10.30
CA ALA A 134 -13.17 -8.79 -9.87
C ALA A 134 -13.07 -10.33 -9.90
N MET A 135 -14.20 -11.05 -9.83
CA MET A 135 -14.26 -12.52 -9.90
C MET A 135 -14.43 -13.07 -11.33
N SER A 136 -14.44 -12.21 -12.35
CA SER A 136 -14.38 -12.65 -13.75
C SER A 136 -13.01 -13.24 -14.08
N ALA A 137 -12.93 -14.05 -15.15
CA ALA A 137 -11.64 -14.57 -15.63
C ALA A 137 -10.62 -13.44 -15.90
N GLN A 138 -11.09 -12.30 -16.41
CA GLN A 138 -10.27 -11.11 -16.59
C GLN A 138 -9.86 -10.46 -15.27
N GLY A 139 -10.75 -10.44 -14.27
CA GLY A 139 -10.42 -9.98 -12.92
C GLY A 139 -9.32 -10.81 -12.27
N VAL A 140 -9.38 -12.15 -12.38
CA VAL A 140 -8.34 -13.07 -11.86
C VAL A 140 -7.02 -12.88 -12.59
N LEU A 141 -7.04 -12.76 -13.93
CA LEU A 141 -5.85 -12.45 -14.73
C LEU A 141 -5.25 -11.11 -14.31
N GLY A 142 -6.08 -10.07 -14.20
CA GLY A 142 -5.68 -8.74 -13.77
C GLY A 142 -5.07 -8.72 -12.37
N LEU A 143 -5.64 -9.48 -11.43
CA LEU A 143 -5.10 -9.63 -10.08
C LEU A 143 -3.73 -10.32 -10.10
N SER A 144 -3.61 -11.41 -10.86
CA SER A 144 -2.35 -12.17 -10.97
C SER A 144 -1.24 -11.30 -11.56
N VAL A 145 -1.56 -10.53 -12.61
CA VAL A 145 -0.64 -9.57 -13.22
C VAL A 145 -0.30 -8.45 -12.23
N ALA A 146 -1.28 -7.92 -11.49
CA ALA A 146 -1.06 -6.88 -10.50
C ALA A 146 -0.06 -7.31 -9.41
N ILE A 147 -0.23 -8.53 -8.91
CA ILE A 147 0.66 -9.12 -7.90
C ILE A 147 2.06 -9.29 -8.48
N ALA A 148 2.20 -9.93 -9.64
CA ALA A 148 3.50 -10.19 -10.26
C ALA A 148 4.23 -8.89 -10.64
N ALA A 149 3.55 -7.96 -11.31
CA ALA A 149 4.11 -6.68 -11.73
C ALA A 149 4.43 -5.78 -10.52
N GLY A 150 3.55 -5.74 -9.52
CA GLY A 150 3.77 -5.00 -8.29
C GLY A 150 4.97 -5.55 -7.51
N ALA A 151 5.07 -6.87 -7.35
CA ALA A 151 6.22 -7.52 -6.74
C ALA A 151 7.52 -7.22 -7.49
N ALA A 152 7.52 -7.31 -8.83
CA ALA A 152 8.68 -6.98 -9.65
C ALA A 152 9.08 -5.49 -9.51
N GLY A 153 8.11 -4.57 -9.53
CA GLY A 153 8.33 -3.14 -9.35
C GLY A 153 8.93 -2.82 -7.98
N ALA A 154 8.38 -3.41 -6.91
CA ALA A 154 8.93 -3.27 -5.57
C ALA A 154 10.33 -3.87 -5.46
N TRP A 155 10.56 -5.07 -6.01
CA TRP A 155 11.85 -5.75 -5.99
C TRP A 155 12.97 -4.94 -6.68
N LEU A 156 12.64 -4.22 -7.76
CA LEU A 156 13.62 -3.39 -8.46
C LEU A 156 14.08 -2.19 -7.61
N VAL A 157 13.14 -1.56 -6.90
CA VAL A 157 13.37 -0.27 -6.22
C VAL A 157 13.79 -0.43 -4.76
N ALA A 158 13.22 -1.39 -4.03
CA ALA A 158 13.49 -1.59 -2.60
C ALA A 158 14.82 -2.32 -2.37
N ARG A 159 15.94 -1.60 -2.50
CA ARG A 159 17.28 -2.15 -2.26
C ARG A 159 17.79 -1.90 -0.84
N GLU A 160 17.35 -0.81 -0.21
CA GLU A 160 17.69 -0.48 1.17
C GLU A 160 16.41 -0.19 1.96
N SER A 161 16.51 -0.28 3.29
CA SER A 161 15.43 0.02 4.22
C SER A 161 15.18 1.53 4.40
N LEU A 162 15.80 2.37 3.57
CA LEU A 162 15.60 3.81 3.59
C LEU A 162 14.15 4.15 3.30
N LYS A 163 13.56 4.97 4.17
CA LYS A 163 12.12 5.24 4.15
C LYS A 163 11.62 5.85 2.83
N GLY A 164 12.41 6.76 2.26
CA GLY A 164 12.09 7.33 0.95
C GLY A 164 12.07 6.29 -0.17
N GLN A 165 12.94 5.28 -0.08
CA GLN A 165 13.06 4.22 -1.08
C GLN A 165 11.92 3.20 -0.97
N THR A 166 11.53 2.78 0.24
CA THR A 166 10.42 1.84 0.44
C THR A 166 9.08 2.46 0.03
N VAL A 167 8.85 3.74 0.34
CA VAL A 167 7.68 4.49 -0.13
C VAL A 167 7.68 4.62 -1.66
N ALA A 168 8.81 4.99 -2.26
CA ALA A 168 8.94 5.06 -3.72
C ALA A 168 8.72 3.69 -4.38
N ALA A 169 9.23 2.61 -3.77
CA ALA A 169 9.02 1.25 -4.24
C ALA A 169 7.54 0.86 -4.23
N GLY A 170 6.79 1.24 -3.19
CA GLY A 170 5.33 1.02 -3.14
C GLY A 170 4.60 1.75 -4.26
N ILE A 171 4.97 3.00 -4.55
CA ILE A 171 4.38 3.77 -5.66
C ILE A 171 4.73 3.12 -7.00
N VAL A 172 5.99 2.75 -7.24
CA VAL A 172 6.43 2.10 -8.47
C VAL A 172 5.76 0.74 -8.66
N ALA A 173 5.60 -0.03 -7.59
CA ALA A 173 4.82 -1.27 -7.59
C ALA A 173 3.37 -1.03 -8.02
N GLY A 174 2.72 0.01 -7.48
CA GLY A 174 1.39 0.43 -7.91
C GLY A 174 1.34 0.81 -9.39
N VAL A 175 2.30 1.62 -9.86
CA VAL A 175 2.40 2.03 -11.28
C VAL A 175 2.56 0.81 -12.18
N ALA A 176 3.49 -0.09 -11.86
CA ALA A 176 3.73 -1.30 -12.64
C ALA A 176 2.48 -2.20 -12.70
N ALA A 177 1.80 -2.40 -11.56
CA ALA A 177 0.56 -3.16 -11.47
C ALA A 177 -0.55 -2.55 -12.34
N GLY A 178 -0.80 -1.24 -12.23
CA GLY A 178 -1.82 -0.56 -13.01
C GLY A 178 -1.51 -0.52 -14.51
N LEU A 179 -0.24 -0.31 -14.87
CA LEU A 179 0.21 -0.27 -16.26
C LEU A 179 0.09 -1.64 -16.93
N LEU A 180 0.79 -2.65 -16.41
CA LEU A 180 0.83 -3.98 -17.03
C LEU A 180 -0.53 -4.69 -16.90
N GLY A 181 -1.21 -4.50 -15.78
CA GLY A 181 -2.55 -5.04 -15.58
C GLY A 181 -3.55 -4.52 -16.58
N ARG A 182 -3.53 -3.21 -16.90
CA ARG A 182 -4.43 -2.64 -17.91
C ARG A 182 -4.02 -3.00 -19.34
N VAL A 183 -2.72 -3.17 -19.64
CA VAL A 183 -2.27 -3.63 -20.97
C VAL A 183 -2.67 -5.08 -21.23
N ILE A 184 -2.51 -5.96 -20.24
CA ILE A 184 -2.77 -7.41 -20.41
C ILE A 184 -4.25 -7.72 -20.21
N ALA A 185 -4.90 -7.10 -19.22
CA ALA A 185 -6.28 -7.33 -18.84
C ALA A 185 -7.07 -6.00 -18.84
N HIS A 186 -7.36 -5.52 -20.05
CA HIS A 186 -7.91 -4.18 -20.33
C HIS A 186 -9.22 -3.81 -19.63
N ARG A 187 -10.03 -4.77 -19.14
CA ARG A 187 -11.26 -4.47 -18.38
C ARG A 187 -11.12 -4.62 -16.87
N THR A 188 -9.91 -4.84 -16.39
CA THR A 188 -9.67 -5.01 -14.95
C THR A 188 -10.05 -3.73 -14.21
N PRO A 189 -10.92 -3.80 -13.19
CA PRO A 189 -11.29 -2.64 -12.41
C PRO A 189 -10.13 -2.17 -11.53
N ALA A 190 -10.05 -0.88 -11.27
CA ALA A 190 -8.99 -0.27 -10.46
C ALA A 190 -8.85 -0.89 -9.06
N LEU A 191 -9.98 -1.33 -8.49
CA LEU A 191 -10.04 -2.03 -7.20
C LEU A 191 -9.14 -3.27 -7.16
N THR A 192 -9.02 -4.01 -8.27
CA THR A 192 -8.21 -5.23 -8.34
C THR A 192 -6.73 -4.94 -8.07
N PHE A 193 -6.21 -3.79 -8.50
CA PHE A 193 -4.81 -3.41 -8.25
C PHE A 193 -4.55 -3.11 -6.78
N VAL A 194 -5.51 -2.47 -6.09
CA VAL A 194 -5.43 -2.23 -4.64
C VAL A 194 -5.53 -3.53 -3.87
N ILE A 195 -6.41 -4.45 -4.28
CA ILE A 195 -6.50 -5.80 -3.69
C ILE A 195 -5.19 -6.55 -3.89
N GLY A 196 -4.57 -6.49 -5.08
CA GLY A 196 -3.27 -7.11 -5.34
C GLY A 196 -2.17 -6.59 -4.41
N ALA A 197 -2.14 -5.28 -4.15
CA ALA A 197 -1.23 -4.70 -3.16
C ALA A 197 -1.56 -5.15 -1.72
N GLY A 198 -2.84 -5.32 -1.38
CA GLY A 198 -3.26 -5.89 -0.10
C GLY A 198 -2.81 -7.33 0.09
N VAL A 199 -2.83 -8.14 -0.98
CA VAL A 199 -2.25 -9.49 -0.96
C VAL A 199 -0.73 -9.40 -0.73
N MET A 200 -0.04 -8.50 -1.43
CA MET A 200 1.41 -8.32 -1.23
C MET A 200 1.77 -7.80 0.16
N ALA A 201 0.94 -6.97 0.78
CA ALA A 201 1.12 -6.51 2.16
C ALA A 201 1.12 -7.67 3.17
N VAL A 202 0.51 -8.82 2.84
CA VAL A 202 0.53 -10.05 3.65
C VAL A 202 1.66 -10.98 3.19
N VAL A 203 1.76 -11.23 1.89
CA VAL A 203 2.68 -12.22 1.32
C VAL A 203 4.14 -11.79 1.50
N ALA A 204 4.46 -10.50 1.36
CA ALA A 204 5.83 -10.02 1.48
C ALA A 204 6.46 -10.29 2.87
N PRO A 205 5.83 -9.92 4.01
CA PRO A 205 6.38 -10.25 5.32
C PRO A 205 6.36 -11.75 5.63
N LEU A 206 5.39 -12.52 5.12
CA LEU A 206 5.41 -13.98 5.25
C LEU A 206 6.58 -14.61 4.50
N MET A 207 6.82 -14.18 3.26
CA MET A 207 7.98 -14.61 2.47
C MET A 207 9.28 -14.28 3.18
N ALA A 208 9.39 -13.07 3.74
CA ALA A 208 10.56 -12.68 4.53
C ALA A 208 10.74 -13.57 5.77
N ALA A 209 9.66 -13.92 6.48
CA ALA A 209 9.71 -14.80 7.63
C ALA A 209 10.19 -16.20 7.27
N VAL A 210 9.73 -16.74 6.13
CA VAL A 210 10.11 -18.08 5.66
C VAL A 210 11.57 -18.12 5.17
N VAL A 211 12.02 -17.08 4.46
CA VAL A 211 13.36 -17.05 3.87
C VAL A 211 14.44 -16.73 4.91
N HIS A 212 14.18 -15.79 5.83
CA HIS A 212 15.21 -15.27 6.72
C HIS A 212 15.10 -15.76 8.17
N GLY A 213 13.88 -16.09 8.63
CA GLY A 213 13.66 -16.57 10.00
C GLY A 213 14.32 -15.70 11.07
N ASP A 214 15.09 -16.33 11.95
CA ASP A 214 15.84 -15.68 13.04
C ASP A 214 16.99 -14.78 12.55
N GLY A 215 17.47 -15.01 11.31
CA GLY A 215 18.56 -14.25 10.70
C GLY A 215 18.14 -12.92 10.07
N ALA A 216 16.85 -12.60 10.05
CA ALA A 216 16.29 -11.45 9.34
C ALA A 216 17.01 -10.12 9.60
N LEU A 217 17.30 -9.80 10.87
CA LEU A 217 17.97 -8.54 11.20
C LEU A 217 19.37 -8.47 10.60
N ARG A 218 20.14 -9.57 10.67
CA ARG A 218 21.48 -9.65 10.07
C ARG A 218 21.39 -9.48 8.57
N ASP A 219 20.47 -10.19 7.92
CA ASP A 219 20.33 -10.20 6.47
C ASP A 219 19.90 -8.81 5.92
N VAL A 220 19.17 -8.01 6.71
CA VAL A 220 18.89 -6.60 6.36
C VAL A 220 20.16 -5.75 6.41
N TYR A 221 21.01 -5.91 7.42
CA TYR A 221 22.29 -5.19 7.50
C TYR A 221 23.29 -5.64 6.42
N GLU A 222 23.26 -6.91 6.03
CA GLU A 222 24.08 -7.48 4.95
C GLU A 222 23.52 -7.18 3.55
N GLN A 223 22.37 -6.48 3.46
CA GLN A 223 21.67 -6.19 2.20
C GLN A 223 21.31 -7.46 1.40
N THR A 224 21.16 -8.60 2.07
CA THR A 224 20.74 -9.89 1.50
C THR A 224 19.26 -10.18 1.75
N PHE A 225 18.56 -9.29 2.46
CA PHE A 225 17.14 -9.40 2.74
C PHE A 225 16.28 -9.34 1.48
N VAL A 226 15.16 -10.07 1.48
CA VAL A 226 14.22 -10.09 0.35
C VAL A 226 13.62 -8.69 0.13
N ALA A 227 13.91 -8.10 -1.02
CA ALA A 227 13.57 -6.71 -1.34
C ALA A 227 12.08 -6.35 -1.12
N ILE A 228 11.17 -7.22 -1.54
CA ILE A 228 9.72 -6.99 -1.37
C ILE A 228 9.30 -6.96 0.11
N GLY A 229 10.05 -7.64 0.98
CA GLY A 229 9.81 -7.70 2.42
C GLY A 229 10.27 -6.43 3.15
N LEU A 230 11.02 -5.54 2.50
CA LEU A 230 11.42 -4.26 3.10
C LEU A 230 10.25 -3.28 3.22
N LEU A 231 9.21 -3.45 2.40
CA LEU A 231 8.00 -2.62 2.45
C LEU A 231 7.08 -3.07 3.58
N THR A 232 6.64 -2.10 4.36
CA THR A 232 5.56 -2.26 5.34
C THR A 232 4.19 -2.37 4.64
N PRO A 233 3.18 -2.96 5.30
CA PRO A 233 1.82 -3.02 4.78
C PRO A 233 1.23 -1.68 4.33
N MET A 234 1.48 -0.61 5.09
CA MET A 234 0.98 0.73 4.78
C MET A 234 1.59 1.27 3.48
N GLU A 235 2.88 1.02 3.23
CA GLU A 235 3.57 1.46 2.01
C GLU A 235 3.03 0.75 0.76
N TRP A 236 2.74 -0.54 0.85
CA TRP A 236 2.08 -1.28 -0.23
C TRP A 236 0.74 -0.64 -0.62
N ILE A 237 -0.12 -0.38 0.35
CA ILE A 237 -1.46 0.16 0.09
C ILE A 237 -1.41 1.63 -0.33
N ALA A 238 -0.66 2.49 0.37
CA ALA A 238 -0.51 3.89 -0.01
C ALA A 238 0.08 4.02 -1.42
N GLY A 239 1.12 3.23 -1.71
CA GLY A 239 1.75 3.13 -3.02
C GLY A 239 0.79 2.69 -4.12
N ALA A 240 -0.06 1.69 -3.87
CA ALA A 240 -1.06 1.25 -4.83
C ALA A 240 -2.10 2.32 -5.15
N PHE A 241 -2.59 3.05 -4.15
CA PHE A 241 -3.57 4.13 -4.35
C PHE A 241 -3.02 5.31 -5.16
N VAL A 242 -1.72 5.60 -5.05
CA VAL A 242 -1.06 6.62 -5.88
C VAL A 242 -0.67 6.06 -7.24
N GLY A 243 0.01 4.91 -7.26
CA GLY A 243 0.66 4.37 -8.43
C GLY A 243 -0.28 3.72 -9.43
N ALA A 244 -1.23 2.89 -9.00
CA ALA A 244 -2.14 2.19 -9.90
C ALA A 244 -2.91 3.12 -10.85
N PRO A 245 -3.54 4.22 -10.38
CA PRO A 245 -4.19 5.17 -11.29
C PRO A 245 -3.24 5.84 -12.28
N LEU A 246 -1.99 6.13 -11.89
CA LEU A 246 -0.99 6.67 -12.81
C LEU A 246 -0.61 5.64 -13.88
N GLY A 247 -0.35 4.39 -13.48
CA GLY A 247 -0.04 3.29 -14.39
C GLY A 247 -1.17 3.06 -15.42
N MET A 248 -2.42 3.08 -14.97
CA MET A 248 -3.58 2.95 -15.87
C MET A 248 -3.66 4.10 -16.90
N THR A 249 -3.33 5.34 -16.52
CA THR A 249 -3.34 6.46 -17.48
C THR A 249 -2.26 6.34 -18.55
N TRP A 250 -1.09 5.79 -18.20
CA TRP A 250 -0.05 5.51 -19.17
C TRP A 250 -0.43 4.32 -20.07
N ALA A 251 -1.11 3.30 -19.54
CA ALA A 251 -1.62 2.21 -20.36
C ALA A 251 -2.60 2.73 -21.42
N ALA A 252 -3.54 3.59 -21.02
CA ALA A 252 -4.53 4.15 -21.94
C ALA A 252 -3.86 4.91 -23.11
N SER A 253 -2.86 5.75 -22.83
CA SER A 253 -2.17 6.52 -23.87
C SER A 253 -1.36 5.66 -24.85
N MET A 254 -0.96 4.45 -24.48
CA MET A 254 -0.31 3.50 -25.38
C MET A 254 -1.30 2.76 -26.29
N VAL A 255 -2.53 2.54 -25.82
CA VAL A 255 -3.57 1.85 -26.58
C VAL A 255 -4.18 2.78 -27.63
N ASP A 256 -4.42 4.05 -27.30
CA ASP A 256 -5.02 5.04 -28.21
C ASP A 256 -4.14 5.41 -29.42
N ARG A 257 -2.87 4.98 -29.43
CA ARG A 257 -1.91 5.24 -30.52
C ARG A 257 -1.85 4.13 -31.57
N LYS A 258 -2.65 3.08 -31.44
CA LYS A 258 -2.77 1.99 -32.41
C LYS A 258 -4.05 2.13 -33.22
#